data_AF-A0A372ULA4-F1
#
_entry.id   AF-A0A372ULA4-F1
#
_cell.length_a   1.000
_cell.length_b   1.000
_cell.length_c   1.000
_cell.angle_alpha   90.00
_cell.angle_beta   90.00
_cell.angle_gamma   90.00
#
_symmetry.space_group_name_H-M   'P 1'
#
loop_
_entity.id
_entity.type
_entity.pdbx_description
1 polymer ?
#
loop_
_entity_poly.entity_id
_entity_poly.type
_entity_poly.pdbx_seq_one_letter_code
_entity_poly.pdbx_strand_id
1 'polypeptide(L)'
;MIDLYGIVSIPFLKKSAFTGSFRKMRYRLEKVVVEGEERLKATFWWRDVCWEKVLNDEKHSADFSFDKEGLEKAVDWLNQAYEKENEPEE
;
A
#
# COMPACT_ATOMS: atom_id res chain seq x y z
N MET A 1 7.20 -8.45 8.89
CA MET A 1 6.90 -7.02 8.75
C MET A 1 7.44 -6.58 7.40
N ILE A 2 6.60 -5.94 6.59
CA ILE A 2 6.97 -5.22 5.38
C ILE A 2 7.86 -4.05 5.80
N ASP A 3 9.07 -4.00 5.23
CA ASP A 3 9.95 -2.86 5.34
C ASP A 3 10.32 -2.41 3.92
N LEU A 4 10.00 -1.16 3.60
CA LEU A 4 10.29 -0.55 2.30
C LEU A 4 11.39 0.50 2.39
N TYR A 5 12.01 0.65 3.56
CA TYR A 5 13.08 1.60 3.79
C TYR A 5 14.27 1.32 2.87
N GLY A 6 14.64 2.29 2.04
CA GLY A 6 15.73 2.17 1.05
C GLY A 6 15.35 1.45 -0.25
N ILE A 7 14.18 0.79 -0.33
CA ILE A 7 13.66 0.17 -1.56
C ILE A 7 12.76 1.16 -2.30
N VAL A 8 11.86 1.82 -1.55
CA VAL A 8 10.90 2.78 -2.09
C VAL A 8 11.23 4.17 -1.55
N SER A 9 11.18 5.16 -2.44
CA SER A 9 11.42 6.55 -2.09
C SER A 9 10.36 7.45 -2.73
N ILE A 10 10.09 8.60 -2.10
CA ILE A 10 9.16 9.59 -2.65
C ILE A 10 9.54 10.03 -4.09
N PRO A 11 10.82 10.28 -4.43
CA PRO A 11 11.22 10.54 -5.81
C PRO A 11 10.90 9.41 -6.80
N PHE A 12 10.96 8.15 -6.36
CA PHE A 12 10.55 7.00 -7.17
C PHE A 12 9.03 7.01 -7.39
N LEU A 13 8.25 7.15 -6.31
CA LEU A 13 6.78 7.18 -6.35
C LEU A 13 6.24 8.37 -7.16
N LYS A 14 7.02 9.44 -7.30
CA LYS A 14 6.68 10.60 -8.15
C LYS A 14 6.73 10.26 -9.64
N LYS A 15 7.51 9.26 -10.03
CA LYS A 15 7.70 8.83 -11.43
C LYS A 15 6.93 7.57 -11.77
N SER A 16 6.74 6.67 -10.82
CA SER A 16 6.15 5.36 -11.06
C SER A 16 5.47 4.80 -9.81
N ALA A 17 4.39 4.04 -10.00
CA ALA A 17 3.80 3.26 -8.93
C ALA A 17 4.73 2.11 -8.53
N PHE A 18 4.75 1.79 -7.23
CA PHE A 18 5.43 0.62 -6.70
C PHE A 18 4.41 -0.49 -6.45
N THR A 19 4.70 -1.70 -6.92
CA THR A 19 3.93 -2.90 -6.58
C THR A 19 4.82 -3.86 -5.81
N GLY A 20 4.30 -4.34 -4.70
CA GLY A 20 5.00 -5.24 -3.81
C GLY A 20 4.11 -6.39 -3.38
N SER A 21 4.75 -7.40 -2.81
CA SER A 21 4.03 -8.51 -2.22
C SER A 21 4.68 -8.98 -0.94
N PHE A 22 3.85 -9.41 0.00
CA PHE A 22 4.28 -9.94 1.28
C PHE A 22 3.42 -11.14 1.64
N ARG A 23 4.01 -12.35 1.53
CA ARG A 23 3.31 -13.62 1.73
C ARG A 23 2.04 -13.70 0.85
N LYS A 24 0.85 -13.78 1.47
CA LYS A 24 -0.45 -13.81 0.78
C LYS A 24 -0.99 -12.42 0.42
N MET A 25 -0.42 -11.36 1.00
CA MET A 25 -0.85 -10.00 0.74
C MET A 25 -0.10 -9.41 -0.45
N ARG A 26 -0.82 -8.78 -1.37
CA ARG A 26 -0.28 -7.96 -2.46
C ARG A 26 -0.60 -6.50 -2.16
N TYR A 27 0.29 -5.60 -2.52
CA TYR A 27 0.08 -4.17 -2.30
C TYR A 27 0.66 -3.31 -3.41
N ARG A 28 0.11 -2.10 -3.53
CA ARG A 28 0.51 -1.09 -4.51
C ARG A 28 0.56 0.27 -3.81
N LEU A 29 1.66 0.97 -4.00
CA LEU A 29 1.86 2.35 -3.56
C LEU A 29 1.96 3.23 -4.79
N GLU A 30 1.13 4.25 -4.88
CA GLU A 30 1.15 5.16 -6.01
C GLU A 30 0.83 6.59 -5.61
N LYS A 31 1.36 7.54 -6.39
CA LYS A 31 0.96 8.93 -6.26
C LYS A 31 -0.41 9.13 -6.90
N VAL A 32 -1.33 9.71 -6.14
CA VAL A 32 -2.64 10.15 -6.61
C VAL A 32 -2.79 11.65 -6.39
N VAL A 33 -3.65 12.28 -7.18
CA VAL A 33 -4.05 13.68 -6.98
C VAL A 33 -5.51 13.68 -6.54
N VAL A 34 -5.75 14.05 -5.30
CA VAL A 34 -7.10 14.13 -4.71
C VAL A 34 -7.40 15.60 -4.46
N GLU A 35 -8.44 16.13 -5.10
CA GLU A 35 -8.85 17.54 -4.97
C GLU A 35 -7.73 18.58 -5.27
N GLY A 36 -6.77 18.22 -6.12
CA GLY A 36 -5.64 19.07 -6.48
C GLY A 36 -4.40 18.91 -5.58
N GLU A 37 -4.47 18.07 -4.55
CA GLU A 37 -3.34 17.77 -3.66
C GLU A 37 -2.69 16.42 -4.01
N GLU A 38 -1.36 16.40 -4.02
CA GLU A 38 -0.57 15.18 -4.23
C GLU A 38 -0.60 14.32 -2.95
N ARG A 39 -1.14 13.10 -3.04
CA ARG A 39 -1.21 12.14 -1.94
C ARG A 39 -0.61 10.80 -2.33
N LEU A 40 -0.14 10.06 -1.34
CA LEU A 40 0.32 8.69 -1.47
C LEU A 40 -0.84 7.74 -1.22
N LYS A 41 -1.28 7.01 -2.23
CA LYS A 41 -2.28 5.96 -2.08
C LYS A 41 -1.61 4.61 -1.89
N ALA A 42 -1.88 3.96 -0.77
CA ALA A 42 -1.56 2.57 -0.54
C ALA A 42 -2.80 1.73 -0.78
N THR A 43 -2.69 0.66 -1.54
CA THR A 43 -3.77 -0.31 -1.70
C THR A 43 -3.24 -1.72 -1.47
N PHE A 44 -3.96 -2.55 -0.71
CA PHE A 44 -3.64 -3.97 -0.54
C PHE A 44 -4.83 -4.88 -0.84
N TRP A 45 -4.52 -6.15 -1.14
CA TRP A 45 -5.49 -7.22 -1.33
C TRP A 45 -4.85 -8.58 -1.02
N TRP A 46 -5.68 -9.56 -0.63
CA TRP A 46 -5.23 -10.88 -0.15
C TRP A 46 -5.19 -11.98 -1.21
N ARG A 47 -5.71 -11.69 -2.41
CA ARG A 47 -5.81 -12.68 -3.48
C ARG A 47 -4.55 -12.73 -4.34
N ASP A 48 -4.22 -13.94 -4.80
CA ASP A 48 -3.15 -14.19 -5.77
C ASP A 48 -3.58 -13.87 -7.22
N VAL A 49 -4.32 -12.78 -7.40
CA VAL A 49 -4.73 -12.29 -8.72
C VAL A 49 -4.12 -10.90 -8.98
N CYS A 50 -3.75 -10.66 -10.23
CA CYS A 50 -3.23 -9.35 -10.66
C CYS A 50 -4.25 -8.24 -10.37
N TRP A 51 -3.75 -7.05 -10.06
CA TRP A 51 -4.53 -5.84 -9.73
C TRP A 51 -5.76 -5.59 -10.61
N GLU A 52 -5.66 -5.86 -11.91
CA GLU A 52 -6.72 -5.66 -12.90
C GLU A 52 -7.89 -6.65 -12.75
N LYS A 53 -7.64 -7.81 -12.14
CA LYS A 53 -8.62 -8.88 -11.94
C LYS A 53 -9.24 -8.89 -10.54
N VAL A 54 -8.69 -8.13 -9.60
CA VAL A 54 -9.24 -7.97 -8.25
C VAL A 54 -10.46 -7.04 -8.33
N LEU A 55 -11.61 -7.52 -7.85
CA LEU A 55 -12.82 -6.70 -7.70
C LEU A 55 -12.51 -5.51 -6.78
N ASN A 56 -13.01 -4.31 -7.11
CA ASN A 56 -12.74 -3.12 -6.29
C ASN A 56 -13.18 -3.27 -4.82
N ASP A 57 -14.17 -4.12 -4.55
CA ASP A 57 -14.65 -4.43 -3.21
C ASP A 57 -13.60 -5.15 -2.34
N GLU A 58 -12.68 -5.91 -2.96
CA GLU A 58 -11.61 -6.64 -2.27
C GLU A 58 -10.33 -5.79 -2.11
N LYS A 59 -10.33 -4.56 -2.63
CA LYS A 59 -9.20 -3.63 -2.54
C LYS A 59 -9.38 -2.70 -1.36
N HIS A 60 -8.50 -2.82 -0.38
CA HIS A 60 -8.44 -1.86 0.71
C HIS A 60 -7.43 -0.79 0.32
N SER A 61 -7.89 0.46 0.16
CA SER A 61 -7.03 1.59 -0.14
C SER A 61 -7.09 2.67 0.92
N ALA A 62 -5.94 3.24 1.26
CA ALA A 62 -5.81 4.38 2.16
C ALA A 62 -4.89 5.44 1.54
N ASP A 63 -5.23 6.70 1.77
CA ASP A 63 -4.48 7.86 1.29
C ASP A 63 -3.67 8.47 2.44
N PHE A 64 -2.42 8.78 2.16
CA PHE A 64 -1.44 9.34 3.08
C PHE A 64 -0.77 10.57 2.46
N SER A 65 -0.05 11.33 3.27
CA SER A 65 0.72 12.47 2.78
C SER A 65 1.85 12.02 1.84
N PHE A 66 2.14 12.80 0.79
CA PHE A 66 3.16 12.44 -0.19
C PHE A 66 4.57 12.87 0.26
N ASP A 67 4.99 12.35 1.41
CA ASP A 67 6.28 12.62 2.05
C ASP A 67 6.80 11.37 2.77
N LYS A 68 8.00 11.48 3.34
CA LYS A 68 8.66 10.33 3.99
C LYS A 68 7.82 9.79 5.15
N GLU A 69 7.23 10.65 5.97
CA GLU A 69 6.39 10.23 7.09
C GLU A 69 5.10 9.55 6.59
N GLY A 70 4.51 10.05 5.51
CA GLY A 70 3.37 9.41 4.86
C GLY A 70 3.69 8.04 4.28
N LEU A 71 4.90 7.85 3.74
CA LEU A 71 5.38 6.53 3.30
C LEU A 71 5.54 5.57 4.48
N GLU A 72 6.12 6.04 5.59
CA GLU A 72 6.25 5.23 6.83
C GLU A 72 4.87 4.83 7.36
N LYS A 73 3.90 5.75 7.40
CA LYS A 73 2.51 5.47 7.78
C LYS A 73 1.82 4.48 6.83
N ALA A 74 2.06 4.59 5.53
CA ALA A 74 1.52 3.65 4.56
C ALA A 74 2.06 2.23 4.77
N VAL A 75 3.36 2.09 5.05
CA VAL A 75 4.00 0.81 5.36
C VAL A 75 3.46 0.24 6.67
N ASP A 76 3.36 1.06 7.70
CA ASP A 76 2.79 0.67 9.00
C ASP A 76 1.35 0.18 8.85
N TRP A 77 0.52 0.87 8.07
CA TRP A 77 -0.83 0.45 7.77
C TRP A 77 -0.91 -0.90 7.04
N LEU A 78 -0.01 -1.16 6.09
CA LEU A 78 0.09 -2.47 5.43
C LEU A 78 0.46 -3.57 6.43
N ASN A 79 1.37 -3.27 7.37
CA ASN A 79 1.75 -4.22 8.42
C ASN A 79 0.59 -4.52 9.37
N GLN A 80 -0.10 -3.49 9.84
CA GLN A 80 -1.28 -3.66 10.70
C GLN A 80 -2.38 -4.46 10.01
N ALA A 81 -2.65 -4.19 8.72
CA ALA A 81 -3.59 -4.96 7.94
C ALA A 81 -3.19 -6.44 7.86
N TYR A 82 -1.89 -6.70 7.67
CA TYR A 82 -1.39 -8.07 7.66
C TYR A 82 -1.55 -8.76 9.01
N GLU A 83 -1.21 -8.07 10.10
CA GLU A 83 -1.31 -8.60 11.46
C GLU A 83 -2.75 -8.92 11.84
N LYS A 84 -3.71 -8.03 11.56
CA LYS A 84 -5.14 -8.27 11.83
C LYS A 84 -5.70 -9.53 11.17
N GLU A 85 -5.27 -9.84 9.96
CA GLU A 85 -5.70 -11.06 9.27
C GLU A 85 -4.98 -12.32 9.79
N ASN A 86 -3.78 -12.17 10.38
CA ASN A 86 -3.01 -13.28 10.94
C ASN A 86 -3.23 -13.48 12.44
N GLU A 87 -3.93 -12.55 13.11
CA GLU A 87 -4.46 -12.76 14.44
C GLU A 87 -5.56 -13.82 14.36
N PRO A 88 -5.43 -14.95 15.08
CA PRO A 88 -6.54 -15.89 15.19
C PRO A 88 -7.67 -15.19 15.96
N GLU A 89 -8.87 -15.10 15.38
CA GLU A 89 -10.08 -14.88 16.17
C GLU A 89 -10.14 -15.98 17.25
N GLU A 90 -9.93 -15.59 18.51
CA GLU A 90 -10.11 -16.45 19.70
C GLU A 90 -11.58 -16.79 19.95
#